data_AF-A0A478FQG3-F1
#
_entry.id   AF-A0A478FQG3-F1
#
_cell.length_a   1.000
_cell.length_b   1.000
_cell.length_c   1.000
_cell.angle_alpha   90.00
_cell.angle_beta   90.00
_cell.angle_gamma   90.00
#
_symmetry.space_group_name_H-M   'P 1'
#
loop_
_entity.id
_entity.type
_entity.pdbx_description
1 polymer ?
#
loop_
_entity_poly.entity_id
_entity_poly.type
_entity_poly.pdbx_seq_one_letter_code
_entity_poly.pdbx_strand_id
1 'polypeptide(L)'
;MSTQAIGVAAVGTAVIGAGGSAIAYAAGAFNGETKYRNFDDYVNRSGKYEYIGKLGEDTESGSIKEKVKSFLQDSSKKTAYKGKLKDSINEISESEVDSSVKPTQDEIDKTIDSTDSTGALEKTSKFVHSWCKKNKDLKPTPKGGQVDFKEDEITSHASWNRFKVLCLNEIVKAGNV
;
A
#
# COMPACT_ATOMS: atom_id res chain seq x y z
N MET A 1 59.03 25.09 -33.28
CA MET A 1 57.76 25.27 -34.00
C MET A 1 56.71 24.41 -33.29
N SER A 2 55.58 25.03 -32.92
CA SER A 2 54.46 24.39 -32.24
C SER A 2 53.71 23.42 -33.14
N THR A 3 53.21 22.32 -32.56
CA THR A 3 52.05 21.61 -33.10
C THR A 3 51.20 21.18 -31.91
N GLN A 4 50.17 21.99 -31.63
CA GLN A 4 49.09 21.63 -30.73
C GLN A 4 48.13 20.75 -31.52
N ALA A 5 47.84 19.54 -31.03
CA ALA A 5 46.71 18.73 -31.49
C ALA A 5 45.61 18.84 -30.43
N ILE A 6 44.62 19.68 -30.72
CA ILE A 6 43.32 19.76 -30.06
C ILE A 6 42.32 19.01 -30.96
N GLY A 7 41.51 18.14 -30.36
CA GLY A 7 40.17 17.79 -30.86
C GLY A 7 39.85 16.29 -30.94
N VAL A 8 38.66 15.77 -30.62
CA VAL A 8 37.36 16.31 -30.13
C VAL A 8 36.48 15.13 -29.63
N ALA A 9 35.66 15.38 -28.58
CA ALA A 9 34.38 14.75 -28.15
C ALA A 9 34.37 13.30 -27.59
N ALA A 10 33.70 12.99 -26.46
CA ALA A 10 32.36 13.44 -26.07
C ALA A 10 32.27 14.03 -24.65
N VAL A 11 31.68 15.22 -24.62
CA VAL A 11 31.22 15.97 -23.46
C VAL A 11 29.85 15.40 -23.04
N GLY A 12 29.77 14.82 -21.85
CA GLY A 12 28.54 14.70 -21.09
C GLY A 12 28.56 15.79 -20.03
N THR A 13 27.98 16.93 -20.36
CA THR A 13 27.92 18.17 -19.59
C THR A 13 27.43 17.96 -18.16
N ALA A 14 28.26 18.35 -17.20
CA ALA A 14 27.79 18.89 -15.93
C ALA A 14 27.11 20.23 -16.22
N VAL A 15 25.79 20.21 -16.42
CA VAL A 15 24.99 21.43 -16.44
C VAL A 15 24.78 21.87 -15.00
N ILE A 16 25.63 22.80 -14.57
CA ILE A 16 25.33 23.74 -13.50
C ILE A 16 24.22 24.65 -14.03
N GLY A 17 22.97 24.23 -13.82
CA GLY A 17 21.77 25.05 -13.97
C GLY A 17 21.13 25.16 -12.60
N ALA A 18 20.98 26.37 -12.08
CA ALA A 18 20.33 26.64 -10.80
C ALA A 18 18.89 26.10 -10.84
N GLY A 19 18.63 25.01 -10.10
CA GLY A 19 17.29 24.42 -10.00
C GLY A 19 17.30 22.92 -9.67
N GLY A 20 17.65 22.58 -8.43
CA GLY A 20 17.14 21.39 -7.72
C GLY A 20 17.48 19.99 -8.26
N SER A 21 18.44 19.34 -7.61
CA SER A 21 18.39 17.89 -7.30
C SER A 21 18.50 16.90 -8.47
N ALA A 22 19.66 16.83 -9.11
CA ALA A 22 20.06 15.59 -9.79
C ALA A 22 20.41 14.53 -8.72
N ILE A 23 19.41 13.76 -8.27
CA ILE A 23 19.64 12.59 -7.42
C ILE A 23 20.35 11.55 -8.28
N ALA A 24 21.66 11.48 -8.14
CA ALA A 24 22.45 10.35 -8.59
C ALA A 24 21.98 9.12 -7.78
N TYR A 25 20.98 8.41 -8.29
CA TYR A 25 20.70 7.03 -7.89
C TYR A 25 21.87 6.19 -8.41
N ALA A 26 22.98 6.22 -7.67
CA ALA A 26 23.99 5.19 -7.75
C ALA A 26 23.32 3.89 -7.32
N ALA A 27 22.78 3.18 -8.29
CA ALA A 27 22.40 1.78 -8.18
C ALA A 27 23.63 1.03 -7.67
N GLY A 28 23.65 0.74 -6.37
CA GLY A 28 24.60 -0.15 -5.73
C GLY A 28 24.46 -1.53 -6.34
N ALA A 29 25.21 -1.74 -7.41
CA ALA A 29 25.45 -3.03 -8.01
C ALA A 29 26.05 -3.96 -6.94
N PHE A 30 25.50 -5.18 -6.86
CA PHE A 30 26.01 -6.34 -6.12
C PHE A 30 25.65 -6.47 -4.62
N ASN A 31 24.36 -6.29 -4.28
CA ASN A 31 23.67 -7.21 -3.37
C ASN A 31 22.15 -7.17 -3.68
N GLY A 32 21.64 -8.19 -4.39
CA GLY A 32 20.37 -8.21 -5.12
C GLY A 32 19.06 -8.17 -4.31
N GLU A 33 19.02 -7.52 -3.14
CA GLU A 33 17.79 -7.33 -2.38
C GLU A 33 16.99 -6.15 -2.94
N THR A 34 15.74 -6.41 -3.31
CA THR A 34 14.80 -5.36 -3.71
C THR A 34 14.46 -4.52 -2.48
N LYS A 35 14.64 -3.21 -2.58
CA LYS A 35 14.28 -2.25 -1.54
C LYS A 35 13.06 -1.43 -1.92
N TYR A 36 12.33 -0.97 -0.92
CA TYR A 36 11.02 -0.34 -1.03
C TYR A 36 10.93 0.92 -0.20
N ARG A 37 10.26 1.96 -0.70
CA ARG A 37 10.16 3.24 0.03
C ARG A 37 9.10 3.25 1.14
N ASN A 38 8.00 2.54 0.91
CA ASN A 38 6.81 2.50 1.76
C ASN A 38 5.94 1.30 1.37
N PHE A 39 4.76 1.19 1.98
CA PHE A 39 3.83 0.10 1.71
C PHE A 39 3.35 0.07 0.25
N ASP A 40 2.96 1.21 -0.32
CA ASP A 40 2.51 1.28 -1.72
C ASP A 40 3.62 0.86 -2.70
N ASP A 41 4.86 1.32 -2.51
CA ASP A 41 6.01 0.92 -3.33
C ASP A 41 6.27 -0.60 -3.23
N TYR A 42 6.17 -1.17 -2.03
CA TYR A 42 6.26 -2.61 -1.83
C TYR A 42 5.14 -3.38 -2.54
N VAL A 43 3.90 -2.93 -2.41
CA VAL A 43 2.76 -3.57 -3.08
C VAL A 43 2.93 -3.55 -4.60
N ASN A 44 3.28 -2.40 -5.16
CA ASN A 44 3.41 -2.23 -6.61
C ASN A 44 4.60 -3.00 -7.21
N ARG A 45 5.67 -3.21 -6.43
CA ARG A 45 6.92 -3.81 -6.94
C ARG A 45 7.14 -5.27 -6.52
N SER A 46 6.48 -5.74 -5.47
CA SER A 46 6.62 -7.13 -5.01
C SER A 46 5.93 -8.13 -5.94
N GLY A 47 4.87 -7.72 -6.65
CA GLY A 47 4.03 -8.61 -7.45
C GLY A 47 3.30 -9.68 -6.62
N LYS A 48 3.26 -9.52 -5.29
CA LYS A 48 2.58 -10.42 -4.34
C LYS A 48 1.17 -9.96 -3.99
N TYR A 49 0.94 -8.66 -4.12
CA TYR A 49 -0.28 -8.00 -3.64
C TYR A 49 -0.81 -7.01 -4.67
N GLU A 50 -2.11 -6.82 -4.65
CA GLU A 50 -2.80 -5.76 -5.38
C GLU A 50 -3.49 -4.83 -4.39
N TYR A 51 -3.22 -3.52 -4.49
CA TYR A 51 -3.90 -2.52 -3.68
C TYR A 51 -5.31 -2.28 -4.19
N ILE A 52 -6.30 -2.56 -3.36
CA ILE A 52 -7.70 -2.57 -3.78
C ILE A 52 -8.30 -1.16 -3.91
N GLY A 53 -7.68 -0.15 -3.30
CA GLY A 53 -8.15 1.23 -3.41
C GLY A 53 -7.77 1.94 -4.72
N LYS A 54 -7.26 1.21 -5.74
CA LYS A 54 -6.84 1.72 -7.06
C LYS A 54 -7.88 1.56 -8.18
N LEU A 55 -8.99 0.87 -7.96
CA LEU A 55 -10.06 0.73 -8.95
C LEU A 55 -10.82 2.07 -9.08
N GLY A 56 -10.70 2.67 -10.26
CA GLY A 56 -11.04 4.06 -10.55
C GLY A 56 -12.52 4.42 -10.61
N GLU A 57 -12.72 5.74 -10.57
CA GLU A 57 -13.90 6.56 -10.87
C GLU A 57 -15.16 6.36 -10.00
N ASP A 58 -15.43 7.43 -9.24
CA ASP A 58 -16.74 7.94 -8.78
C ASP A 58 -17.64 7.12 -7.85
N THR A 59 -17.14 6.06 -7.23
CA THR A 59 -17.52 5.78 -5.84
C THR A 59 -16.31 5.31 -5.06
N GLU A 60 -15.65 6.21 -4.33
CA GLU A 60 -14.40 5.95 -3.61
C GLU A 60 -14.42 4.74 -2.66
N SER A 61 -15.59 4.17 -2.33
CA SER A 61 -15.72 2.96 -1.49
C SER A 61 -16.00 1.67 -2.27
N GLY A 62 -16.21 1.73 -3.59
CA GLY A 62 -16.76 0.64 -4.41
C GLY A 62 -15.94 -0.64 -4.38
N SER A 63 -14.64 -0.55 -4.65
CA SER A 63 -13.76 -1.74 -4.71
C SER A 63 -13.51 -2.39 -3.35
N ILE A 64 -13.42 -1.58 -2.29
CA ILE A 64 -13.33 -2.08 -0.91
C ILE A 64 -14.65 -2.71 -0.49
N LYS A 65 -15.77 -2.06 -0.82
CA LYS A 65 -17.11 -2.59 -0.58
C LYS A 65 -17.33 -3.91 -1.29
N GLU A 66 -16.87 -4.04 -2.53
CA GLU A 66 -16.93 -5.28 -3.31
C GLU A 66 -16.03 -6.37 -2.73
N LYS A 67 -14.81 -6.06 -2.29
CA LYS A 67 -13.96 -7.03 -1.58
C LYS A 67 -14.62 -7.49 -0.29
N VAL A 68 -15.05 -6.55 0.56
CA VAL A 68 -15.71 -6.88 1.83
C VAL A 68 -16.93 -7.75 1.55
N LYS A 69 -17.77 -7.39 0.56
CA LYS A 69 -18.92 -8.19 0.14
C LYS A 69 -18.50 -9.58 -0.37
N SER A 70 -17.51 -9.68 -1.24
CA SER A 70 -17.03 -10.93 -1.85
C SER A 70 -16.47 -11.89 -0.79
N PHE A 71 -15.63 -11.39 0.11
CA PHE A 71 -15.06 -12.20 1.20
C PHE A 71 -16.10 -12.62 2.25
N LEU A 72 -17.17 -11.85 2.42
CA LEU A 72 -18.30 -12.22 3.29
C LEU A 72 -19.27 -13.21 2.63
N GLN A 73 -19.29 -13.27 1.30
CA GLN A 73 -20.07 -14.24 0.51
C GLN A 73 -19.34 -15.57 0.30
N ASP A 74 -18.01 -15.55 0.26
CA ASP A 74 -17.18 -16.75 0.17
C ASP A 74 -17.21 -17.54 1.49
N SER A 75 -18.02 -18.58 1.58
CA SER A 75 -18.21 -19.40 2.79
C SER A 75 -16.92 -20.01 3.34
N SER A 76 -15.91 -20.24 2.49
CA SER A 76 -14.61 -20.79 2.89
C SER A 76 -13.71 -19.76 3.57
N LYS A 77 -13.87 -18.48 3.24
CA LYS A 77 -13.08 -17.36 3.77
C LYS A 77 -13.84 -16.55 4.81
N LYS A 78 -15.17 -16.65 4.82
CA LYS A 78 -16.10 -15.86 5.63
C LYS A 78 -15.68 -15.83 7.10
N THR A 79 -15.58 -16.97 7.79
CA THR A 79 -15.32 -16.98 9.24
C THR A 79 -13.96 -16.38 9.60
N ALA A 80 -12.89 -16.73 8.87
CA ALA A 80 -11.55 -16.23 9.13
C ALA A 80 -11.40 -14.75 8.76
N TYR A 81 -12.02 -14.32 7.66
CA TYR A 81 -12.00 -12.93 7.24
C TYR A 81 -12.84 -12.04 8.15
N LYS A 82 -14.00 -12.51 8.60
CA LYS A 82 -14.87 -11.80 9.57
C LYS A 82 -14.12 -11.42 10.84
N GLY A 83 -13.45 -12.39 11.47
CA GLY A 83 -12.64 -12.15 12.67
C GLY A 83 -11.55 -11.12 12.41
N LYS A 84 -10.73 -11.36 11.37
CA LYS A 84 -9.62 -10.46 11.03
C LYS A 84 -10.08 -9.04 10.66
N LEU A 85 -11.20 -8.90 9.95
CA LEU A 85 -11.79 -7.60 9.61
C LEU A 85 -12.26 -6.87 10.87
N LYS A 86 -13.00 -7.56 11.74
CA LYS A 86 -13.49 -7.02 13.01
C LYS A 86 -12.35 -6.59 13.92
N ASP A 87 -11.37 -7.46 14.12
CA ASP A 87 -10.20 -7.18 14.95
C ASP A 87 -9.39 -6.00 14.39
N SER A 88 -9.14 -6.00 13.08
CA SER A 88 -8.40 -4.92 12.43
C SER A 88 -9.12 -3.56 12.52
N ILE A 89 -10.45 -3.51 12.38
CA ILE A 89 -11.22 -2.27 12.53
C ILE A 89 -11.23 -1.80 13.99
N ASN A 90 -11.38 -2.73 14.93
CA ASN A 90 -11.43 -2.39 16.35
C ASN A 90 -10.10 -1.82 16.87
N GLU A 91 -8.97 -2.28 16.34
CA GLU A 91 -7.64 -1.77 16.66
C GLU A 91 -7.33 -0.39 16.06
N ILE A 92 -8.05 0.07 15.03
CA ILE A 92 -7.82 1.39 14.42
C ILE A 92 -8.37 2.47 15.36
N SER A 93 -7.52 3.42 15.77
CA SER A 93 -7.97 4.59 16.52
C SER A 93 -8.61 5.63 15.60
N GLU A 94 -9.54 6.43 16.12
CA GLU A 94 -10.20 7.47 15.33
C GLU A 94 -9.22 8.52 14.79
N SER A 95 -8.11 8.75 15.48
CA SER A 95 -7.00 9.62 15.03
C SER A 95 -6.27 9.09 13.78
N GLU A 96 -6.38 7.80 13.49
CA GLU A 96 -5.79 7.18 12.30
C GLU A 96 -6.67 7.34 11.05
N VAL A 97 -7.75 8.11 11.10
CA VAL A 97 -8.67 8.32 9.96
C VAL A 97 -9.11 9.79 9.89
N ASP A 98 -8.94 10.43 8.74
CA ASP A 98 -9.10 11.90 8.65
C ASP A 98 -10.55 12.38 8.54
N SER A 99 -11.52 11.52 8.18
CA SER A 99 -12.88 12.00 7.88
C SER A 99 -14.00 10.96 7.96
N SER A 100 -13.72 9.73 8.38
CA SER A 100 -14.73 8.66 8.45
C SER A 100 -15.02 8.28 9.89
N VAL A 101 -16.29 8.37 10.29
CA VAL A 101 -16.75 7.91 11.61
C VAL A 101 -16.52 6.41 11.71
N LYS A 102 -15.78 5.99 12.75
CA LYS A 102 -15.55 4.58 13.02
C LYS A 102 -16.90 3.85 13.13
N PRO A 103 -17.11 2.74 12.39
CA PRO A 103 -18.32 1.96 12.54
C PRO A 103 -18.37 1.39 13.96
N THR A 104 -19.54 1.42 14.57
CA THR A 104 -19.82 0.78 15.85
C THR A 104 -19.72 -0.73 15.73
N GLN A 105 -19.56 -1.41 16.86
CA GLN A 105 -19.48 -2.87 16.90
C GLN A 105 -20.71 -3.53 16.23
N ASP A 106 -21.91 -2.99 16.47
CA ASP A 106 -23.15 -3.45 15.84
C ASP A 106 -23.15 -3.23 14.32
N GLU A 107 -22.60 -2.12 13.82
CA GLU A 107 -22.50 -1.86 12.37
C GLU A 107 -21.48 -2.80 11.70
N ILE A 108 -20.38 -3.12 12.39
CA ILE A 108 -19.41 -4.12 11.94
C ILE A 108 -20.07 -5.50 11.89
N ASP A 109 -20.77 -5.91 12.95
CA ASP A 109 -21.43 -7.23 13.02
C ASP A 109 -22.55 -7.35 11.97
N LYS A 110 -23.34 -6.29 11.74
CA LYS A 110 -24.34 -6.23 10.65
C LYS A 110 -23.71 -6.31 9.25
N THR A 111 -22.57 -5.65 9.05
CA THR A 111 -21.81 -5.75 7.80
C THR A 111 -21.41 -7.20 7.56
N ILE A 112 -20.90 -7.84 8.60
CA ILE A 112 -20.38 -9.20 8.65
C ILE A 112 -21.49 -10.26 8.43
N ASP A 113 -22.68 -10.08 8.99
CA ASP A 113 -23.76 -11.07 8.93
C ASP A 113 -24.62 -11.03 7.66
N SER A 114 -24.31 -10.10 6.75
CA SER A 114 -24.88 -10.04 5.39
C SER A 114 -26.42 -9.92 5.32
N THR A 115 -27.08 -9.58 6.43
CA THR A 115 -28.54 -9.51 6.53
C THR A 115 -29.12 -8.13 6.26
N ASP A 116 -28.32 -7.06 6.26
CA ASP A 116 -28.80 -5.69 6.03
C ASP A 116 -27.70 -4.81 5.41
N SER A 117 -27.61 -4.84 4.07
CA SER A 117 -26.31 -4.75 3.38
C SER A 117 -26.04 -3.43 2.63
N THR A 118 -26.66 -2.31 2.99
CA THR A 118 -26.38 -1.02 2.32
C THR A 118 -25.70 -0.03 3.25
N GLY A 119 -26.34 0.39 4.35
CA GLY A 119 -25.82 1.45 5.23
C GLY A 119 -24.58 1.04 6.05
N ALA A 120 -24.66 -0.07 6.78
CA ALA A 120 -23.55 -0.55 7.61
C ALA A 120 -22.34 -0.96 6.77
N LEU A 121 -22.58 -1.69 5.68
CA LEU A 121 -21.56 -2.06 4.71
C LEU A 121 -20.88 -0.83 4.10
N GLU A 122 -21.65 0.19 3.70
CA GLU A 122 -21.11 1.41 3.14
C GLU A 122 -20.26 2.18 4.15
N LYS A 123 -20.73 2.32 5.40
CA LYS A 123 -19.97 2.99 6.47
C LYS A 123 -18.65 2.27 6.75
N THR A 124 -18.70 0.95 6.92
CA THR A 124 -17.51 0.10 7.13
C THR A 124 -16.54 0.22 5.95
N SER A 125 -17.05 0.18 4.72
CA SER A 125 -16.21 0.26 3.51
C SER A 125 -15.55 1.64 3.37
N LYS A 126 -16.29 2.73 3.64
CA LYS A 126 -15.74 4.10 3.63
C LYS A 126 -14.67 4.28 4.71
N PHE A 127 -14.91 3.77 5.92
CA PHE A 127 -13.94 3.83 7.00
C PHE A 127 -12.64 3.10 6.63
N VAL A 128 -12.75 1.85 6.17
CA VAL A 128 -11.60 1.05 5.72
C VAL A 128 -10.88 1.75 4.56
N HIS A 129 -11.62 2.33 3.61
CA HIS A 129 -11.03 3.09 2.50
C HIS A 129 -10.21 4.29 2.95
N SER A 130 -10.78 5.13 3.81
CA SER A 130 -10.08 6.29 4.35
C SER A 130 -8.81 5.88 5.08
N TRP A 131 -8.88 4.81 5.88
CA TRP A 131 -7.71 4.28 6.57
C TRP A 131 -6.66 3.76 5.57
N CYS A 132 -7.05 2.99 4.56
CA CYS A 132 -6.14 2.49 3.52
C CYS A 132 -5.43 3.62 2.77
N LYS A 133 -6.17 4.66 2.37
CA LYS A 133 -5.62 5.83 1.69
C LYS A 133 -4.59 6.57 2.53
N LYS A 134 -4.85 6.75 3.82
CA LYS A 134 -3.93 7.43 4.75
C LYS A 134 -2.67 6.60 5.03
N ASN A 135 -2.83 5.27 5.08
CA ASN A 135 -1.77 4.38 5.55
C ASN A 135 -0.93 3.72 4.44
N LYS A 136 -1.29 3.86 3.16
CA LYS A 136 -0.52 3.31 2.04
C LYS A 136 0.91 3.87 1.92
N ASP A 137 1.13 5.07 2.44
CA ASP A 137 2.43 5.73 2.41
C ASP A 137 3.23 5.52 3.71
N LEU A 138 2.70 4.72 4.65
CA LEU A 138 3.43 4.33 5.84
C LEU A 138 4.72 3.58 5.48
N LYS A 139 5.72 3.82 6.32
CA LYS A 139 7.05 3.24 6.17
C LYS A 139 7.71 3.07 7.53
N PRO A 140 8.66 2.14 7.66
CA PRO A 140 9.47 1.98 8.87
C PRO A 140 10.22 3.27 9.25
N THR A 141 10.56 3.38 10.52
CA THR A 141 11.37 4.50 11.01
C THR A 141 12.76 4.43 10.40
N PRO A 142 13.21 5.45 9.65
CA PRO A 142 14.50 5.43 8.99
C PRO A 142 15.63 5.49 10.00
N LYS A 143 16.68 4.67 9.81
CA LYS A 143 17.92 4.73 10.59
C LYS A 143 19.00 5.43 9.76
N GLY A 144 19.62 6.48 10.28
CA GLY A 144 20.79 7.12 9.66
C GLY A 144 20.57 7.63 8.22
N GLY A 145 19.40 8.22 7.92
CA GLY A 145 19.10 8.74 6.58
C GLY A 145 18.66 7.70 5.56
N GLN A 146 18.38 6.47 5.98
CA GLN A 146 17.78 5.43 5.15
C GLN A 146 16.43 5.90 4.56
N VAL A 147 16.26 5.77 3.25
CA VAL A 147 15.02 6.12 2.55
C VAL A 147 14.33 4.92 1.90
N ASP A 148 15.05 3.80 1.77
CA ASP A 148 14.55 2.54 1.22
C ASP A 148 14.75 1.40 2.24
N PHE A 149 13.75 0.53 2.33
CA PHE A 149 13.61 -0.54 3.32
C PHE A 149 13.52 -1.89 2.64
N LYS A 150 14.01 -2.93 3.31
CA LYS A 150 13.85 -4.31 2.86
C LYS A 150 12.43 -4.81 3.08
N GLU A 151 12.08 -5.93 2.46
CA GLU A 151 10.77 -6.56 2.63
C GLU A 151 10.47 -6.90 4.10
N ASP A 152 11.43 -7.44 4.84
CA ASP A 152 11.27 -7.77 6.26
C ASP A 152 11.01 -6.52 7.10
N GLU A 153 11.68 -5.40 6.80
CA GLU A 153 11.44 -4.12 7.46
C GLU A 153 10.04 -3.57 7.19
N ILE A 154 9.58 -3.63 5.93
CA ILE A 154 8.22 -3.24 5.54
C ILE A 154 7.19 -4.13 6.24
N THR A 155 7.36 -5.44 6.18
CA THR A 155 6.37 -6.42 6.65
C THR A 155 6.36 -6.59 8.16
N SER A 156 7.42 -6.18 8.85
CA SER A 156 7.48 -6.14 10.33
C SER A 156 6.89 -4.86 10.93
N HIS A 157 6.51 -3.88 10.10
CA HIS A 157 5.86 -2.67 10.61
C HIS A 157 4.53 -3.01 11.29
N ALA A 158 4.24 -2.42 12.45
CA ALA A 158 3.06 -2.76 13.27
C ALA A 158 1.73 -2.66 12.50
N SER A 159 1.59 -1.66 11.64
CA SER A 159 0.39 -1.47 10.81
C SER A 159 0.35 -2.35 9.55
N TRP A 160 1.41 -3.08 9.21
CA TRP A 160 1.49 -3.84 7.96
C TRP A 160 0.45 -4.96 7.90
N ASN A 161 0.28 -5.75 8.98
CA ASN A 161 -0.68 -6.85 8.97
C ASN A 161 -2.12 -6.35 8.75
N ARG A 162 -2.49 -5.25 9.41
CA ARG A 162 -3.78 -4.59 9.19
C ARG A 162 -3.92 -4.07 7.76
N PHE A 163 -2.87 -3.43 7.24
CA PHE A 163 -2.83 -2.95 5.87
C PHE A 163 -3.01 -4.07 4.85
N LYS A 164 -2.33 -5.19 5.06
CA LYS A 164 -2.45 -6.39 4.23
C LYS A 164 -3.87 -6.95 4.25
N VAL A 165 -4.46 -7.14 5.43
CA VAL A 165 -5.82 -7.71 5.56
C VAL A 165 -6.86 -6.79 4.92
N LEU A 166 -6.82 -5.50 5.27
CA LEU A 166 -7.85 -4.54 4.90
C LEU A 166 -7.70 -4.08 3.45
N CYS A 167 -6.49 -3.70 3.04
CA CYS A 167 -6.26 -2.91 1.84
C CYS A 167 -5.71 -3.70 0.64
N LEU A 168 -5.28 -4.96 0.84
CA LEU A 168 -4.59 -5.72 -0.20
C LEU A 168 -5.34 -7.00 -0.57
N ASN A 169 -5.30 -7.36 -1.85
CA ASN A 169 -5.57 -8.71 -2.30
C ASN A 169 -4.26 -9.44 -2.54
N GLU A 170 -4.17 -10.70 -2.13
CA GLU A 170 -3.03 -11.54 -2.50
C GLU A 170 -3.18 -11.95 -3.96
N ILE A 171 -2.17 -11.66 -4.77
CA ILE A 171 -2.09 -12.16 -6.14
C ILE A 171 -1.69 -13.63 -6.03
N VAL A 172 -2.68 -14.52 -6.04
CA VAL A 172 -2.42 -15.94 -6.22
C VAL A 172 -1.87 -16.07 -7.64
N LYS A 173 -0.54 -16.20 -7.78
CA LYS A 173 0.03 -16.67 -9.04
C LYS A 173 -0.57 -18.03 -9.28
N ALA A 174 -1.49 -18.13 -10.24
CA ALA A 174 -1.95 -19.39 -10.77
C ALA A 174 -0.70 -20.11 -11.29
N GLY A 175 -0.11 -20.96 -10.46
CA GLY A 175 0.85 -21.94 -10.92
C GLY A 175 0.11 -22.81 -11.91
N ASN A 176 0.58 -22.80 -13.16
CA ASN A 176 0.15 -23.72 -14.21
C ASN A 176 -0.03 -25.12 -13.63
N VAL A 177 -1.27 -25.62 -13.66
CA VAL A 177 -1.57 -27.05 -13.56
C VAL A 177 -1.43 -27.63 -14.96
#